data_AF-I2MTD7-F1
#
_entry.id   AF-I2MTD7-F1
#
_cell.length_a   1.000
_cell.length_b   1.000
_cell.length_c   1.000
_cell.angle_alpha   90.00
_cell.angle_beta   90.00
_cell.angle_gamma   90.00
#
_symmetry.space_group_name_H-M   'P 1'
#
loop_
_entity.id
_entity.type
_entity.pdbx_description
1 polymer ?
#
loop_
_entity_poly.entity_id
_entity_poly.type
_entity_poly.pdbx_seq_one_letter_code
_entity_poly.pdbx_strand_id
1 'polypeptide(L)'
;MHHATTDGVRAELQKWLCGYLADELGVPAESIDPEEPMSSYGLDSVRAITLLADAEEHIGRELDPNAPWEYPTVAAFAGLLAEQPAAAGPGPHD
;
A
#
# COMPACT_ATOMS: atom_id res chain seq x y z
N MET A 1 -25.65 -5.24 -0.95
CA MET A 1 -24.78 -5.48 -2.11
C MET A 1 -23.54 -4.57 -2.02
N HIS A 2 -22.82 -4.58 -0.87
CA HIS A 2 -21.71 -3.62 -0.61
C HIS A 2 -20.29 -4.19 -0.83
N HIS A 3 -20.14 -5.45 -1.23
CA HIS A 3 -18.81 -6.07 -1.38
C HIS A 3 -18.06 -5.66 -2.66
N ALA A 4 -18.74 -5.09 -3.67
CA ALA A 4 -18.10 -4.76 -4.95
C ALA A 4 -17.16 -3.54 -4.89
N THR A 5 -17.34 -2.64 -3.92
CA THR A 5 -16.52 -1.43 -3.82
C THR A 5 -15.18 -1.70 -3.14
N THR A 6 -15.14 -2.57 -2.13
CA THR A 6 -13.92 -2.87 -1.37
C THR A 6 -12.88 -3.65 -2.18
N ASP A 7 -13.34 -4.56 -3.06
CA ASP A 7 -12.45 -5.33 -3.93
C ASP A 7 -11.73 -4.44 -4.95
N GLY A 8 -12.45 -3.49 -5.56
CA GLY A 8 -11.87 -2.49 -6.45
C GLY A 8 -10.87 -1.55 -5.75
N VAL A 9 -11.21 -1.09 -4.54
CA VAL A 9 -10.32 -0.24 -3.72
C VAL A 9 -9.03 -0.99 -3.35
N ARG A 10 -9.14 -2.26 -2.95
CA ARG A 10 -7.97 -3.10 -2.65
C ARG A 10 -7.05 -3.25 -3.87
N ALA A 11 -7.63 -3.50 -5.04
CA ALA A 11 -6.86 -3.63 -6.28
C ALA A 11 -6.16 -2.31 -6.68
N GLU A 12 -6.80 -1.15 -6.47
CA GLU A 12 -6.16 0.15 -6.67
C GLU A 12 -5.00 0.38 -5.70
N LEU A 13 -5.19 0.14 -4.41
CA LEU A 13 -4.17 0.31 -3.38
C LEU A 13 -2.98 -0.63 -3.61
N GLN A 14 -3.25 -1.88 -3.99
CA GLN A 14 -2.22 -2.84 -4.35
C GLN A 14 -1.40 -2.34 -5.55
N LYS A 15 -2.07 -1.81 -6.58
CA LYS A 15 -1.40 -1.25 -7.76
C LYS A 15 -0.56 -0.01 -7.41
N TRP A 16 -1.07 0.86 -6.55
CA TRP A 16 -0.32 2.01 -6.05
C TRP A 16 0.93 1.59 -5.29
N LEU A 17 0.80 0.65 -4.34
CA LEU A 17 1.93 0.11 -3.58
C LEU A 17 2.98 -0.58 -4.47
N CYS A 18 2.54 -1.41 -5.42
CA CYS A 18 3.44 -2.02 -6.40
C CYS A 18 4.17 -0.96 -7.22
N GLY A 19 3.47 0.11 -7.63
CA GLY A 19 4.07 1.25 -8.33
C GLY A 19 5.08 2.01 -7.49
N TYR A 20 4.77 2.26 -6.22
CA TYR A 20 5.66 2.90 -5.26
C TYR A 20 6.97 2.11 -5.09
N LEU A 21 6.86 0.80 -4.84
CA LEU A 21 8.02 -0.08 -4.72
C LEU A 21 8.82 -0.15 -6.01
N ALA A 22 8.14 -0.25 -7.15
CA ALA A 22 8.77 -0.32 -8.46
C ALA A 22 9.60 0.92 -8.79
N ASP A 23 9.06 2.11 -8.53
CA ASP A 23 9.77 3.37 -8.70
C ASP A 23 11.00 3.43 -7.79
N GLU A 24 10.83 3.08 -6.52
CA GLU A 24 11.91 3.12 -5.53
C GLU A 24 13.04 2.12 -5.82
N LEU A 25 12.72 1.02 -6.52
CA LEU A 25 13.67 -0.03 -6.92
C LEU A 25 14.22 0.17 -8.34
N GLY A 26 13.62 1.06 -9.13
CA GLY A 26 13.94 1.24 -10.54
C GLY A 26 13.61 0.02 -11.40
N VAL A 27 12.59 -0.75 -11.03
CA VAL A 27 12.11 -1.94 -11.75
C VAL A 27 10.69 -1.72 -12.27
N PRO A 28 10.19 -2.50 -13.24
CA PRO A 28 8.81 -2.34 -13.68
C PRO A 28 7.84 -2.92 -12.63
N ALA A 29 6.67 -2.28 -12.44
CA ALA A 29 5.69 -2.67 -11.41
C ALA A 29 5.13 -4.09 -11.58
N GLU A 30 5.17 -4.64 -12.79
CA GLU A 30 4.86 -6.05 -13.08
C GLU A 30 5.87 -7.04 -12.50
N SER A 31 7.07 -6.59 -12.14
CA SER A 31 8.08 -7.42 -11.47
C SER A 31 7.92 -7.43 -9.95
N ILE A 32 7.02 -6.61 -9.38
CA ILE A 32 6.72 -6.62 -7.96
C ILE A 32 5.61 -7.63 -7.72
N ASP A 33 5.93 -8.72 -7.04
CA ASP A 33 4.96 -9.73 -6.65
C ASP A 33 4.23 -9.27 -5.38
N PRO A 34 2.89 -9.15 -5.43
CA PRO A 34 2.13 -8.63 -4.30
C PRO A 34 2.01 -9.61 -3.13
N GLU A 35 2.30 -10.90 -3.35
CA GLU A 35 2.33 -11.91 -2.30
C GLU A 35 3.72 -12.04 -1.65
N GLU A 36 4.74 -11.44 -2.25
CA GLU A 36 6.10 -11.45 -1.70
C GLU A 36 6.25 -10.35 -0.63
N PRO A 37 6.96 -10.64 0.48
CA PRO A 37 7.18 -9.63 1.51
C PRO A 37 7.98 -8.46 0.96
N MET A 38 7.52 -7.24 1.26
CA MET A 38 8.14 -5.99 0.81
C MET A 38 9.61 -5.89 1.25
N SER A 39 9.97 -6.49 2.39
CA SER A 39 11.35 -6.60 2.86
C SER A 39 12.26 -7.40 1.91
N SER A 40 11.72 -8.35 1.13
CA SER A 40 12.46 -9.08 0.09
C SER A 40 12.96 -8.14 -1.01
N TYR A 41 12.18 -7.09 -1.28
CA TYR A 41 12.53 -6.05 -2.24
C TYR A 41 13.48 -4.99 -1.66
N GLY A 42 13.91 -5.09 -0.40
CA GLY A 42 14.77 -4.09 0.23
C GLY A 42 14.01 -2.97 0.91
N LEU A 43 12.74 -3.19 1.28
CA LEU A 43 12.02 -2.31 2.20
C LEU A 43 12.62 -2.42 3.61
N ASP A 44 13.59 -1.56 3.91
CA ASP A 44 14.19 -1.39 5.24
C ASP A 44 13.27 -0.61 6.20
N SER A 45 13.62 -0.56 7.49
CA SER A 45 12.82 0.11 8.53
C SER A 45 12.49 1.59 8.23
N VAL A 46 13.41 2.33 7.59
CA VAL A 46 13.15 3.75 7.25
C VAL A 46 12.13 3.85 6.12
N ARG A 47 12.28 3.03 5.08
CA ARG A 47 11.37 3.00 3.92
C ARG A 47 9.98 2.51 4.33
N ALA A 48 9.91 1.54 5.24
CA ALA A 48 8.65 1.08 5.80
C ALA A 48 7.90 2.19 6.56
N ILE A 49 8.61 3.04 7.30
CA ILE A 49 8.01 4.20 7.98
C ILE A 49 7.57 5.26 6.97
N THR A 50 8.37 5.54 5.94
CA THR A 50 7.97 6.46 4.86
C THR A 50 6.72 5.96 4.15
N LEU A 51 6.69 4.68 3.77
CA LEU A 51 5.53 4.04 3.14
C LEU A 51 4.30 4.14 4.04
N LEU A 52 4.46 3.92 5.34
CA LEU A 52 3.38 4.06 6.31
C LEU A 52 2.84 5.49 6.29
N ALA A 53 3.71 6.50 6.39
CA ALA A 53 3.31 7.91 6.38
C ALA A 53 2.62 8.33 5.06
N ASP A 54 3.14 7.88 3.91
CA ASP A 54 2.52 8.12 2.60
C ASP A 54 1.14 7.46 2.51
N ALA A 55 1.03 6.23 3.00
CA ALA A 55 -0.23 5.51 3.06
C ALA A 55 -1.23 6.18 4.00
N GLU A 56 -0.80 6.65 5.18
CA GLU A 56 -1.59 7.42 6.13
C GLU A 56 -2.14 8.71 5.51
N GLU A 57 -1.30 9.44 4.78
CA GLU A 57 -1.68 10.65 4.05
C GLU A 57 -2.68 10.32 2.92
N HIS A 58 -2.45 9.22 2.20
CA HIS A 58 -3.32 8.76 1.12
C HIS A 58 -4.73 8.39 1.61
N ILE A 59 -4.84 7.72 2.76
CA ILE A 59 -6.15 7.36 3.34
C ILE A 59 -6.73 8.43 4.28
N GLY A 60 -5.92 9.42 4.65
CA GLY A 60 -6.24 10.49 5.59
C GLY A 60 -6.42 10.00 7.04
N ARG A 61 -5.68 8.99 7.49
CA ARG A 61 -5.78 8.38 8.83
C ARG A 61 -4.46 7.77 9.29
N GLU A 62 -4.26 7.71 10.60
CA GLU A 62 -3.13 7.00 11.21
C GLU A 62 -3.26 5.48 11.05
N LEU A 63 -2.14 4.82 10.77
CA LEU A 63 -1.95 3.38 10.66
C LEU A 63 -1.13 2.88 11.85
N ASP A 64 -1.27 1.60 12.19
CA ASP A 64 -0.44 1.03 13.26
C ASP A 64 1.03 0.99 12.80
N PRO A 65 1.98 1.46 13.62
CA PRO A 65 3.40 1.40 13.28
C PRO A 65 3.92 -0.03 13.10
N ASN A 66 3.24 -1.05 13.61
CA ASN A 66 3.55 -2.45 13.38
C ASN A 66 2.89 -3.02 12.11
N ALA A 67 2.05 -2.26 11.40
CA ALA A 67 1.32 -2.76 10.23
C ALA A 67 2.24 -3.33 9.14
N PRO A 68 3.40 -2.73 8.80
CA PRO A 68 4.34 -3.35 7.84
C PRO A 68 4.95 -4.68 8.33
N TRP A 69 4.91 -4.97 9.63
CA TRP A 69 5.39 -6.22 10.23
C TRP A 69 4.28 -7.27 10.33
N GLU A 70 3.05 -6.85 10.62
CA GLU A 70 1.87 -7.73 10.61
C GLU A 70 1.38 -8.07 9.20
N TYR A 71 1.52 -7.13 8.28
CA TYR A 71 1.10 -7.21 6.89
C TYR A 71 2.32 -6.96 5.98
N PRO A 72 3.30 -7.88 5.95
CA PRO A 72 4.57 -7.66 5.26
C PRO A 72 4.46 -7.69 3.74
N THR A 73 3.32 -8.09 3.17
CA THR A 73 3.11 -8.21 1.72
C THR A 73 2.21 -7.09 1.21
N VAL A 74 2.38 -6.72 -0.06
CA VAL A 74 1.59 -5.66 -0.68
C VAL A 74 0.10 -6.00 -0.65
N ALA A 75 -0.26 -7.25 -0.94
CA ALA A 75 -1.65 -7.69 -0.93
C ALA A 75 -2.28 -7.59 0.47
N ALA A 76 -1.53 -7.96 1.51
CA ALA A 76 -2.00 -7.91 2.89
C ALA A 76 -2.16 -6.46 3.37
N PHE A 77 -1.19 -5.60 3.06
CA PHE A 77 -1.21 -4.18 3.41
C PHE A 77 -2.33 -3.43 2.68
N ALA A 78 -2.49 -3.66 1.37
CA ALA A 78 -3.63 -3.15 0.59
C ALA A 78 -4.97 -3.65 1.15
N GLY A 79 -5.01 -4.87 1.69
CA GLY A 79 -6.17 -5.42 2.38
C GLY A 79 -6.56 -4.60 3.60
N LEU A 80 -5.58 -4.31 4.47
CA LEU A 80 -5.76 -3.46 5.66
C LEU A 80 -6.28 -2.06 5.27
N LEU A 81 -5.66 -1.44 4.28
CA LEU A 81 -6.03 -0.13 3.76
C LEU A 81 -7.46 -0.12 3.19
N ALA A 82 -7.88 -1.20 2.52
CA ALA A 82 -9.23 -1.33 1.95
C ALA A 82 -10.32 -1.60 3.01
N GLU A 83 -9.97 -2.30 4.10
CA GLU A 83 -10.88 -2.50 5.25
C GLU A 83 -11.10 -1.21 6.05
N GLN A 84 -10.18 -0.27 5.94
CA GLN A 84 -10.23 1.06 6.54
C GLN A 84 -10.50 2.11 5.46
N PRO A 85 -11.69 2.12 4.82
CA PRO A 85 -11.93 2.96 3.67
C PRO A 85 -11.63 4.43 4.00
N ALA A 86 -10.73 5.00 3.21
CA ALA A 86 -10.41 6.42 3.21
C ALA A 86 -11.72 7.24 3.18
N ALA A 87 -11.75 8.33 3.94
CA ALA A 87 -12.79 9.34 3.76
C ALA A 87 -12.50 10.12 2.47
N ALA A 88 -12.69 9.49 1.30
CA ALA A 88 -12.66 10.07 -0.04
C ALA A 88 -11.74 11.31 -0.28
N GLY A 89 -10.50 11.05 -0.74
CA GLY A 89 -9.66 11.99 -1.53
C GLY A 89 -8.55 12.73 -0.77
N PRO A 90 -7.38 12.95 -1.41
CA PRO A 90 -7.30 14.03 -2.39
C PRO A 90 -6.90 13.57 -3.80
N GLY A 91 -7.36 14.34 -4.79
CA GLY A 91 -7.17 14.11 -6.22
C GLY A 91 -5.71 14.18 -6.70
N PRO A 92 -5.48 13.97 -8.01
CA PRO A 92 -4.16 13.86 -8.60
C PRO A 92 -3.31 15.10 -8.26
N HIS A 93 -2.09 14.87 -7.77
CA HIS A 93 -1.04 15.88 -7.78
C HIS A 93 -0.78 16.25 -9.25
N ASP A 94 -0.91 17.55 -9.56
CA ASP A 94 -0.59 18.18 -10.86
C ASP A 94 0.92 18.18 -11.13
#